data_AF-A0A2G4H5V8-F1
#
_entry.id   AF-A0A2G4H5V8-F1
#
_cell.length_a   1.000
_cell.length_b   1.000
_cell.length_c   1.000
_cell.angle_alpha   90.00
_cell.angle_beta   90.00
_cell.angle_gamma   90.00
#
_symmetry.space_group_name_H-M   'P 1'
#
loop_
_entity.id
_entity.type
_entity.pdbx_description
1 polymer ?
#
loop_
_entity_poly.entity_id
_entity_poly.type
_entity_poly.pdbx_seq_one_letter_code
_entity_poly.pdbx_strand_id
1 'polypeptide(L)'
;MSGSIRLSFEASPTVLRLADATTAQFVADAGLAADDAARVQRAVQIFVAFSVHHSYECVTGGEIELRLDLEPNGVKVVVHDWGRPWRRAGGSFGPLPSELAEAAELDPDAQLDNLADEGKLLTLQIACTHDANARLASAPIKSGRTPKQLDHHSEDEVEIRLATQDDADAICGLLYDNYGLDYVHAEFYRPVIIAIGIERGILASTVAYAGDELVGHIALFGSGPMSTMGSGEAPEMAAALIAEEWRGLWLYNRLHDFAVANARSLGVSAVFGQSTTAHVVSQRLGVGSGYQFTALMIGGTPPTMAKGQIKRGAQVSARGGLAYAVLPLAASPVLTATLPEHYATVLRRIADEAGYAIIAPDGVDPAGVEDAPIYWKQAGSEFVYVSGPHDLRAVEREFWAEDARRAETLYVDLDLTFDCSAAIEMLRERGFYLSGLIPAGRDGRDWLRMQRPQGAADIDGIRLLPEARWLLDEVLADRASVT
;
A
#
# COMPACT_ATOMS: atom_id res chain seq x y z
N MET A 1 -23.06 12.00 6.03
CA MET A 1 -22.14 12.95 5.36
C MET A 1 -20.88 13.06 6.20
N SER A 2 -19.72 13.24 5.58
CA SER A 2 -18.49 13.59 6.32
C SER A 2 -18.79 14.84 7.16
N GLY A 3 -18.37 14.87 8.43
CA GLY A 3 -18.45 16.07 9.27
C GLY A 3 -17.49 17.17 8.81
N SER A 4 -17.12 17.19 7.53
CA SER A 4 -16.21 18.15 6.93
C SER A 4 -16.54 18.25 5.44
N ILE A 5 -16.52 19.48 4.93
CA ILE A 5 -16.54 19.77 3.49
C ILE A 5 -15.30 20.59 3.14
N ARG A 6 -14.76 20.38 1.94
CA ARG A 6 -13.73 21.22 1.33
C ARG A 6 -14.11 21.47 -0.12
N LEU A 7 -14.10 22.72 -0.55
CA LEU A 7 -14.34 23.14 -1.92
C LEU A 7 -13.28 24.15 -2.34
N SER A 8 -12.77 24.01 -3.55
CA SER A 8 -11.81 24.93 -4.16
C SER A 8 -12.49 25.67 -5.30
N PHE A 9 -12.33 26.99 -5.34
CA PHE A 9 -12.97 27.87 -6.31
C PHE A 9 -11.95 28.81 -6.95
N GLU A 10 -12.19 29.18 -8.21
CA GLU A 10 -11.48 30.30 -8.82
C GLU A 10 -11.96 31.62 -8.21
N ALA A 11 -11.04 32.43 -7.69
CA ALA A 11 -11.28 33.71 -7.07
C ALA A 11 -12.02 34.67 -8.02
N SER A 12 -13.33 34.80 -7.81
CA SER A 12 -14.20 35.66 -8.60
C SER A 12 -15.36 36.16 -7.74
N PRO A 13 -16.05 37.24 -8.15
CA PRO A 13 -17.24 37.72 -7.45
C PRO A 13 -18.38 36.70 -7.34
N THR A 14 -18.37 35.65 -8.17
CA THR A 14 -19.38 34.58 -8.14
C THR A 14 -19.15 33.58 -7.01
N VAL A 15 -17.91 33.47 -6.49
CA VAL A 15 -17.54 32.50 -5.43
C VAL A 15 -18.38 32.70 -4.17
N LEU A 16 -18.69 33.95 -3.80
CA LEU A 16 -19.52 34.24 -2.63
C LEU A 16 -20.88 33.52 -2.70
N ARG A 17 -21.52 33.48 -3.87
CA ARG A 17 -22.81 32.79 -4.04
C ARG A 17 -22.68 31.27 -3.90
N LEU A 18 -21.58 30.70 -4.39
CA LEU A 18 -21.31 29.26 -4.30
C LEU A 18 -20.96 28.87 -2.86
N ALA A 19 -20.13 29.66 -2.18
CA ALA A 19 -19.79 29.51 -0.78
C ALA A 19 -21.04 29.62 0.10
N ASP A 20 -21.91 30.59 -0.16
CA ASP A 20 -23.18 30.77 0.56
C ASP A 20 -24.12 29.58 0.38
N ALA A 21 -24.35 29.15 -0.86
CA ALA A 21 -25.24 28.02 -1.15
C ALA A 21 -24.72 26.72 -0.51
N THR A 22 -23.41 26.49 -0.58
CA THR A 22 -22.77 25.34 0.07
C THR A 22 -22.93 25.41 1.59
N THR A 23 -22.67 26.57 2.18
CA THR A 23 -22.77 26.76 3.63
C THR A 23 -24.20 26.56 4.11
N ALA A 24 -25.19 27.09 3.38
CA ALA A 24 -26.60 26.89 3.68
C ALA A 24 -27.00 25.40 3.67
N GLN A 25 -26.51 24.63 2.69
CA GLN A 25 -26.74 23.19 2.64
C GLN A 25 -26.04 22.47 3.80
N PHE A 26 -24.78 22.82 4.07
CA PHE A 26 -23.99 22.23 5.15
C PHE A 26 -24.64 22.43 6.53
N VAL A 27 -25.06 23.66 6.86
CA VAL A 27 -25.68 23.94 8.16
C VAL A 27 -27.06 23.27 8.31
N ALA A 28 -27.81 23.11 7.21
CA ALA A 28 -29.06 22.36 7.20
C ALA A 28 -28.83 20.86 7.45
N ASP A 29 -27.84 20.27 6.76
CA ASP A 29 -27.44 18.87 6.91
C ASP A 29 -26.79 18.57 8.26
N ALA A 30 -26.14 19.57 8.87
CA ALA A 30 -25.64 19.52 10.24
C ALA A 30 -26.76 19.70 11.29
N GLY A 31 -27.88 20.32 10.91
CA GLY A 31 -29.03 20.52 11.79
C GLY A 31 -28.80 21.61 12.82
N LEU A 32 -28.04 22.64 12.45
CA LEU A 32 -27.78 23.77 13.34
C LEU A 32 -29.06 24.57 13.57
N ALA A 33 -29.16 25.19 14.74
CA ALA A 33 -30.19 26.18 15.01
C ALA A 33 -30.07 27.35 14.03
N ALA A 34 -31.18 28.03 13.73
CA ALA A 34 -31.22 29.11 12.73
C ALA A 34 -30.19 30.23 13.02
N ASP A 35 -30.02 30.60 14.29
CA ASP A 35 -29.08 31.64 14.70
C ASP A 35 -27.62 31.19 14.50
N ASP A 36 -27.30 29.93 14.82
CA ASP A 36 -25.97 29.36 14.61
C ASP A 36 -25.67 29.19 13.11
N ALA A 37 -26.65 28.74 12.33
CA ALA A 37 -26.55 28.65 10.88
C ALA A 37 -26.25 30.02 10.25
N ALA A 38 -26.91 31.08 10.71
CA ALA A 38 -26.66 32.44 10.24
C ALA A 38 -25.26 32.93 10.60
N ARG A 39 -24.75 32.61 11.81
CA ARG A 39 -23.38 32.95 12.23
C ARG A 39 -22.31 32.23 11.40
N VAL A 40 -22.50 30.94 11.11
CA VAL A 40 -21.60 30.18 10.21
C VAL A 40 -21.63 30.77 8.80
N GLN A 41 -22.81 31.06 8.27
CA GLN A 41 -22.93 31.68 6.96
C GLN A 41 -22.23 33.05 6.91
N ARG A 42 -22.39 33.85 7.96
CA ARG A 42 -21.73 35.16 8.04
C ARG A 42 -20.21 35.05 8.08
N ALA A 43 -19.67 34.11 8.85
CA ALA A 43 -18.24 33.83 8.89
C ALA A 43 -17.65 33.51 7.52
N VAL A 44 -18.32 32.64 6.75
CA VAL A 44 -17.91 32.29 5.38
C VAL A 44 -17.93 33.52 4.48
N GLN A 45 -18.98 34.32 4.54
CA GLN A 45 -19.08 35.55 3.75
C GLN A 45 -17.93 36.52 4.04
N ILE A 46 -17.58 36.73 5.31
CA ILE A 46 -16.49 37.62 5.71
C ILE A 46 -15.16 37.14 5.12
N PHE A 47 -14.80 35.87 5.34
CA PHE A 47 -13.52 35.34 4.89
C PHE A 47 -13.42 35.26 3.37
N VAL A 48 -14.45 34.75 2.69
CA VAL A 48 -14.44 34.67 1.22
C VAL A 48 -14.44 36.06 0.58
N ALA A 49 -15.22 37.00 1.12
CA ALA A 49 -15.22 38.39 0.62
C ALA A 49 -13.85 39.04 0.82
N PHE A 50 -13.22 38.82 1.98
CA PHE A 50 -11.87 39.31 2.24
C PHE A 50 -10.86 38.77 1.23
N SER A 51 -10.84 37.46 0.99
CA SER A 51 -9.94 36.84 0.02
C SER A 51 -10.19 37.38 -1.40
N VAL A 52 -11.44 37.46 -1.85
CA VAL A 52 -11.78 37.99 -3.19
C VAL A 52 -11.38 39.47 -3.34
N HIS A 53 -11.76 40.33 -2.39
CA HIS A 53 -11.61 41.78 -2.55
C HIS A 53 -10.24 42.32 -2.15
N HIS A 54 -9.56 41.68 -1.21
CA HIS A 54 -8.32 42.22 -0.63
C HIS A 54 -7.08 41.37 -0.92
N SER A 55 -7.27 40.13 -1.40
CA SER A 55 -6.15 39.26 -1.78
C SER A 55 -5.99 39.13 -3.30
N TYR A 56 -7.06 39.29 -4.08
CA TYR A 56 -7.05 39.13 -5.54
C TYR A 56 -7.53 40.36 -6.33
N GLU A 57 -7.53 41.55 -5.71
CA GLU A 57 -8.08 42.82 -6.24
C GLU A 57 -7.69 43.16 -7.71
N CYS A 58 -6.54 42.68 -8.19
CA CYS A 58 -6.01 42.97 -9.53
C CYS A 58 -5.53 41.72 -10.32
N VAL A 59 -5.85 40.50 -9.86
CA VAL A 59 -5.33 39.25 -10.46
C VAL A 59 -6.48 38.40 -10.98
N THR A 60 -6.45 38.05 -12.27
CA THR A 60 -7.35 37.04 -12.85
C THR A 60 -6.79 35.64 -12.58
N GLY A 61 -7.60 34.72 -12.07
CA GLY A 61 -7.23 33.30 -11.92
C GLY A 61 -6.63 32.89 -10.56
N GLY A 62 -6.99 33.56 -9.46
CA GLY A 62 -6.63 33.13 -8.11
C GLY A 62 -7.43 31.89 -7.63
N GLU A 63 -7.00 31.23 -6.57
CA GLU A 63 -7.69 30.07 -5.98
C GLU A 63 -8.05 30.34 -4.51
N ILE A 64 -9.28 29.98 -4.12
CA ILE A 64 -9.78 30.06 -2.76
C ILE A 64 -10.32 28.69 -2.37
N GLU A 65 -9.79 28.09 -1.30
CA GLU A 65 -10.37 26.90 -0.68
C GLU A 65 -11.23 27.28 0.52
N LEU A 66 -12.49 26.87 0.51
CA LEU A 66 -13.39 26.91 1.66
C LEU A 66 -13.44 25.54 2.31
N ARG A 67 -13.24 25.49 3.62
CA ARG A 67 -13.43 24.29 4.42
C ARG A 67 -14.32 24.58 5.63
N LEU A 68 -15.32 23.73 5.84
CA LEU A 68 -16.17 23.74 7.03
C LEU A 68 -16.02 22.39 7.73
N ASP A 69 -15.61 22.39 9.00
CA ASP A 69 -15.54 21.18 9.81
C ASP A 69 -16.57 21.27 10.95
N LEU A 70 -17.46 20.26 11.02
CA LEU A 70 -18.38 20.06 12.13
C LEU A 70 -17.63 19.37 13.27
N GLU A 71 -17.35 20.11 14.33
CA GLU A 71 -16.66 19.67 15.54
C GLU A 71 -17.65 19.48 16.69
N PRO A 72 -17.35 18.71 17.75
CA PRO A 72 -18.30 18.46 18.85
C PRO A 72 -18.85 19.72 19.54
N ASN A 73 -18.13 20.83 19.45
CA ASN A 73 -18.41 22.10 20.12
C ASN A 73 -18.71 23.26 19.14
N GLY A 74 -18.83 23.01 17.84
CA GLY A 74 -18.97 24.09 16.88
C GLY A 74 -18.75 23.72 15.43
N VAL A 75 -18.79 24.73 14.57
CA VAL A 75 -18.30 24.64 13.19
C VAL A 75 -17.02 25.44 13.07
N LYS A 76 -15.93 24.79 12.65
CA LYS A 76 -14.70 25.46 12.27
C LYS A 76 -14.80 25.90 10.81
N VAL A 77 -14.62 27.18 10.56
CA VAL A 77 -14.62 27.79 9.23
C VAL A 77 -13.18 28.13 8.87
N VAL A 78 -12.73 27.63 7.73
CA VAL A 78 -11.38 27.84 7.23
C VAL A 78 -11.46 28.31 5.78
N VAL A 79 -10.77 29.40 5.46
CA VAL A 79 -10.56 29.85 4.08
C VAL A 79 -9.06 29.95 3.82
N HIS A 80 -8.59 29.26 2.79
CA HIS A 80 -7.20 29.27 2.35
C HIS A 80 -7.12 29.97 1.00
N ASP A 81 -6.23 30.94 0.86
CA ASP A 81 -5.97 31.56 -0.44
C ASP A 81 -4.49 31.94 -0.65
N TRP A 82 -4.07 31.99 -1.92
CA TRP A 82 -2.70 32.30 -2.37
C TRP A 82 -2.55 33.71 -2.94
N GLY A 83 -3.50 34.60 -2.67
CA GLY A 83 -3.44 35.98 -3.12
C GLY A 83 -2.41 36.79 -2.35
N ARG A 84 -2.49 38.11 -2.45
CA ARG A 84 -1.58 39.04 -1.76
C ARG A 84 -1.28 38.60 -0.31
N PRO A 85 -0.01 38.50 0.11
CA PRO A 85 0.33 38.09 1.46
C PRO A 85 -0.04 39.17 2.49
N TRP A 86 -0.56 38.74 3.63
CA TRP A 86 -0.93 39.59 4.77
C TRP A 86 -0.07 39.23 5.98
N ARG A 87 0.15 40.16 6.91
CA ARG A 87 0.86 39.84 8.16
C ARG A 87 -0.04 38.95 9.03
N ARG A 88 0.57 37.99 9.74
CA ARG A 88 -0.13 37.18 10.74
C ARG A 88 -0.81 38.08 11.77
N ALA A 89 -2.06 37.79 12.11
CA ALA A 89 -2.90 38.59 13.00
C ALA A 89 -4.03 37.74 13.63
N GLY A 90 -4.69 38.24 14.67
CA GLY A 90 -5.73 37.51 15.40
C GLY A 90 -5.21 36.63 16.53
N GLY A 91 -6.10 36.23 17.44
CA GLY A 91 -5.75 35.49 18.66
C GLY A 91 -4.59 36.15 19.44
N SER A 92 -3.51 35.38 19.67
CA SER A 92 -2.32 35.88 20.39
C SER A 92 -1.42 36.83 19.60
N PHE A 93 -1.67 37.04 18.30
CA PHE A 93 -0.81 37.82 17.41
C PHE A 93 -1.22 39.30 17.29
N GLY A 94 -2.24 39.73 18.03
CA GLY A 94 -2.78 41.09 17.99
C GLY A 94 -4.09 41.18 17.20
N PRO A 95 -4.65 42.40 17.01
CA PRO A 95 -5.94 42.57 16.36
C PRO A 95 -5.89 42.13 14.89
N LEU A 96 -6.99 41.55 14.41
CA LEU A 96 -7.20 41.31 12.98
C LEU A 96 -7.24 42.64 12.21
N PRO A 97 -6.95 42.63 10.89
CA PRO A 97 -7.19 43.78 10.01
C PRO A 97 -8.63 44.30 10.14
N SER A 98 -8.84 45.59 9.90
CA SER A 98 -10.16 46.23 10.01
C SER A 98 -11.23 45.57 9.14
N GLU A 99 -10.82 45.01 8.00
CA GLU A 99 -11.63 44.28 7.04
C GLU A 99 -12.17 42.95 7.60
N LEU A 100 -11.53 42.43 8.65
CA LEU A 100 -11.90 41.20 9.36
C LEU A 100 -12.37 41.48 10.80
N ALA A 101 -12.69 42.74 11.15
CA ALA A 101 -13.13 43.10 12.50
C ALA A 101 -14.37 42.31 12.95
N GLU A 102 -15.32 42.09 12.05
CA GLU A 102 -16.53 41.31 12.33
C GLU A 102 -16.23 39.82 12.60
N ALA A 103 -15.16 39.27 12.02
CA ALA A 103 -14.75 37.89 12.34
C ALA A 103 -14.34 37.76 13.81
N ALA A 104 -13.69 38.79 14.38
CA ALA A 104 -13.33 38.83 15.80
C ALA A 104 -14.56 38.96 16.74
N GLU A 105 -15.68 39.50 16.24
CA GLU A 105 -16.95 39.54 16.99
C GLU A 105 -17.63 38.17 17.00
N LEU A 106 -17.50 37.41 15.92
CA LEU A 106 -18.04 36.06 15.80
C LEU A 106 -17.23 35.04 16.61
N ASP A 107 -15.90 35.20 16.61
CA ASP A 107 -14.93 34.39 17.34
C ASP A 107 -13.71 35.24 17.75
N PRO A 108 -13.53 35.53 19.05
CA PRO A 108 -12.37 36.27 19.55
C PRO A 108 -11.02 35.62 19.23
N ASP A 109 -11.00 34.31 18.99
CA ASP A 109 -9.80 33.55 18.66
C ASP A 109 -9.56 33.43 17.14
N ALA A 110 -10.35 34.12 16.30
CA ALA A 110 -10.17 34.12 14.86
C ALA A 110 -8.75 34.56 14.45
N GLN A 111 -8.18 33.89 13.46
CA GLN A 111 -6.77 34.05 13.05
C GLN A 111 -6.63 34.26 11.54
N LEU A 112 -5.64 35.06 11.18
CA LEU A 112 -5.05 35.12 9.85
C LEU A 112 -3.60 34.66 9.97
N ASP A 113 -3.28 33.51 9.39
CA ASP A 113 -1.92 32.97 9.33
C ASP A 113 -1.31 33.17 7.95
N ASN A 114 -0.15 33.82 7.91
CA ASN A 114 0.70 33.83 6.71
C ASN A 114 1.54 32.56 6.67
N LEU A 115 1.38 31.78 5.61
CA LEU A 115 2.06 30.50 5.37
C LEU A 115 3.14 30.61 4.28
N ALA A 116 3.62 31.82 4.00
CA ALA A 116 4.63 32.12 2.98
C ALA A 116 4.20 31.69 1.57
N ASP A 117 4.96 30.79 0.93
CA ASP A 117 4.68 30.27 -0.41
C ASP A 117 3.48 29.31 -0.46
N GLU A 118 3.03 28.82 0.70
CA GLU A 118 1.76 28.11 0.85
C GLU A 118 0.56 29.06 0.99
N GLY A 119 0.72 30.38 0.84
CA GLY A 119 -0.40 31.33 0.88
C GLY A 119 -0.77 31.78 2.30
N LYS A 120 -2.07 31.90 2.59
CA LYS A 120 -2.56 32.29 3.92
C LYS A 120 -3.85 31.61 4.31
N LEU A 121 -4.04 31.44 5.61
CA LEU A 121 -5.18 30.78 6.21
C LEU A 121 -5.98 31.74 7.08
N LEU A 122 -7.28 31.83 6.84
CA LEU A 122 -8.25 32.48 7.71
C LEU A 122 -9.01 31.39 8.47
N THR A 123 -8.97 31.43 9.80
CA THR A 123 -9.63 30.42 10.63
C THR A 123 -10.48 31.08 11.70
N LEU A 124 -11.70 30.59 11.90
CA LEU A 124 -12.52 30.89 13.06
C LEU A 124 -13.38 29.69 13.46
N GLN A 125 -13.93 29.73 14.67
CA GLN A 125 -14.81 28.72 15.21
C GLN A 125 -16.13 29.32 15.68
N ILE A 126 -17.23 28.88 15.09
CA ILE A 126 -18.57 29.24 15.55
C ILE A 126 -19.03 28.19 16.56
N ALA A 127 -19.05 28.57 17.84
CA ALA A 127 -19.65 27.75 18.88
C ALA A 127 -21.14 27.56 18.60
N CYS A 128 -21.56 26.30 18.45
CA CYS A 128 -22.94 25.90 18.23
C CYS A 128 -23.24 24.58 18.93
N THR A 129 -24.47 24.41 19.41
CA THR A 129 -24.93 23.13 19.96
C THR A 129 -25.66 22.37 18.88
N HIS A 130 -25.10 21.24 18.47
CA HIS A 130 -25.76 20.31 17.57
C HIS A 130 -25.66 18.91 18.13
N ASP A 131 -26.58 18.04 17.71
CA ASP A 131 -26.53 16.63 18.05
C ASP A 131 -25.47 15.92 17.18
N ALA A 132 -24.21 16.37 17.32
CA ALA A 132 -23.03 15.84 16.64
C ALA A 132 -22.98 14.32 16.79
N ASN A 133 -23.42 13.83 17.96
CA ASN A 133 -23.40 12.42 18.30
C ASN A 133 -24.58 11.64 17.69
N ALA A 134 -25.80 12.18 17.59
CA ALA A 134 -26.89 11.48 16.90
C ALA A 134 -26.74 11.44 15.37
N ARG A 135 -26.14 12.48 14.75
CA ARG A 135 -25.90 12.52 13.29
C ARG A 135 -24.63 11.79 12.85
N LEU A 136 -23.57 11.73 13.68
CA LEU A 136 -22.45 10.80 13.44
C LEU A 136 -22.84 9.34 13.71
N ALA A 137 -23.83 9.08 14.58
CA ALA A 137 -24.41 7.75 14.78
C ALA A 137 -25.42 7.34 13.69
N SER A 138 -25.94 8.28 12.89
CA SER A 138 -26.95 8.02 11.83
C SER A 138 -26.48 8.36 10.41
N ALA A 139 -25.31 8.98 10.24
CA ALA A 139 -24.58 8.83 9.00
C ALA A 139 -24.39 7.32 8.79
N PRO A 140 -24.66 6.77 7.60
CA PRO A 140 -24.08 5.49 7.30
C PRO A 140 -22.57 5.74 7.40
N ILE A 141 -21.98 5.32 8.52
CA ILE A 141 -20.81 4.46 8.46
C ILE A 141 -21.09 3.60 7.23
N LYS A 142 -20.18 3.48 6.27
CA LYS A 142 -20.18 2.26 5.46
C LYS A 142 -20.15 1.15 6.51
N SER A 143 -21.32 0.72 6.97
CA SER A 143 -21.51 -0.52 7.67
C SER A 143 -20.74 -1.44 6.76
N GLY A 144 -19.72 -2.10 7.29
CA GLY A 144 -19.37 -3.40 6.70
C GLY A 144 -20.73 -4.03 6.46
N ARG A 145 -21.06 -4.21 5.17
CA ARG A 145 -22.39 -4.56 4.68
C ARG A 145 -22.93 -5.48 5.75
N THR A 146 -24.01 -5.08 6.45
CA THR A 146 -24.61 -5.94 7.46
C THR A 146 -24.69 -7.29 6.77
N PRO A 147 -24.03 -8.36 7.27
CA PRO A 147 -23.91 -9.59 6.51
C PRO A 147 -25.32 -9.88 6.04
N LYS A 148 -25.55 -9.84 4.72
CA LYS A 148 -26.86 -10.24 4.21
C LYS A 148 -27.04 -11.60 4.87
N GLN A 149 -28.05 -11.73 5.70
CA GLN A 149 -28.34 -13.00 6.34
C GLN A 149 -28.59 -13.92 5.15
N LEU A 150 -27.59 -14.73 4.82
CA LEU A 150 -27.59 -15.48 3.58
C LEU A 150 -28.67 -16.53 3.79
N ASP A 151 -29.78 -16.36 3.06
CA ASP A 151 -30.61 -17.49 2.70
C ASP A 151 -29.69 -18.44 1.93
N HIS A 152 -29.18 -19.46 2.62
CA HIS A 152 -28.49 -20.64 2.09
C HIS A 152 -27.92 -20.49 0.66
N HIS A 153 -26.89 -19.66 0.45
CA HIS A 153 -26.15 -19.73 -0.81
C HIS A 153 -25.49 -21.10 -0.90
N SER A 154 -25.80 -21.83 -1.97
CA SER A 154 -25.14 -23.09 -2.28
C SER A 154 -23.78 -22.79 -2.90
N GLU A 155 -22.76 -23.56 -2.53
CA GLU A 155 -21.45 -23.54 -3.18
C GLU A 155 -21.55 -23.82 -4.69
N ASP A 156 -22.64 -24.46 -5.14
CA ASP A 156 -22.93 -24.79 -6.55
C ASP A 156 -23.35 -23.58 -7.39
N GLU A 157 -23.65 -22.42 -6.78
CA GLU A 157 -24.07 -21.20 -7.50
C GLU A 157 -22.89 -20.33 -7.96
N VAL A 158 -21.66 -20.68 -7.59
CA VAL A 158 -20.47 -19.89 -7.89
C VAL A 158 -19.70 -20.46 -9.07
N GLU A 159 -19.65 -19.69 -10.15
CA GLU A 159 -18.81 -19.97 -11.32
C GLU A 159 -17.38 -19.50 -11.05
N ILE A 160 -16.40 -20.40 -11.22
CA ILE A 160 -14.97 -20.06 -11.15
C ILE A 160 -14.37 -20.25 -12.54
N ARG A 161 -13.71 -19.21 -13.04
CA ARG A 161 -13.07 -19.21 -14.36
C ARG A 161 -11.86 -18.28 -14.39
N LEU A 162 -11.09 -18.36 -15.47
CA LEU A 162 -10.12 -17.32 -15.81
C LEU A 162 -10.84 -16.01 -16.14
N ALA A 163 -10.23 -14.91 -15.71
CA ALA A 163 -10.67 -13.58 -16.07
C ALA A 163 -10.37 -13.27 -17.54
N THR A 164 -11.18 -12.38 -18.09
CA THR A 164 -11.04 -11.75 -19.39
C THR A 164 -10.84 -10.25 -19.18
N GLN A 165 -10.58 -9.51 -20.27
CA GLN A 165 -10.41 -8.06 -20.19
C GLN A 165 -11.67 -7.36 -19.66
N ASP A 166 -12.85 -7.93 -19.91
CA ASP A 166 -14.14 -7.36 -19.49
C ASP A 166 -14.36 -7.45 -17.97
N ASP A 167 -13.60 -8.29 -17.26
CA ASP A 167 -13.68 -8.41 -15.80
C ASP A 167 -12.90 -7.31 -15.06
N ALA A 168 -12.14 -6.49 -15.78
CA ALA A 168 -11.19 -5.54 -15.17
C ALA A 168 -11.85 -4.54 -14.22
N ASP A 169 -13.00 -3.96 -14.59
CA ASP A 169 -13.73 -3.02 -13.75
C ASP A 169 -14.25 -3.69 -12.47
N ALA A 170 -14.78 -4.92 -12.60
CA ALA A 170 -15.29 -5.68 -11.46
C ALA A 170 -14.16 -6.05 -10.48
N ILE A 171 -12.99 -6.44 -11.00
CA ILE A 171 -11.80 -6.72 -10.18
C ILE A 171 -11.38 -5.46 -9.41
N CYS A 172 -11.25 -4.31 -10.09
CA CYS A 172 -10.92 -3.05 -9.43
C CYS A 172 -11.95 -2.66 -8.35
N GLY A 173 -13.24 -2.83 -8.64
CA GLY A 173 -14.33 -2.58 -7.70
C GLY A 173 -14.24 -3.45 -6.45
N LEU A 174 -14.02 -4.75 -6.63
CA LEU A 174 -13.89 -5.70 -5.52
C LEU A 174 -12.67 -5.38 -4.62
N LEU A 175 -11.52 -5.03 -5.21
CA LEU A 175 -10.35 -4.61 -4.44
C LEU A 175 -10.60 -3.31 -3.68
N TYR A 176 -11.31 -2.36 -4.30
CA TYR A 176 -11.69 -1.11 -3.64
C TYR A 176 -12.67 -1.33 -2.48
N ASP A 177 -13.65 -2.22 -2.64
CA ASP A 177 -14.61 -2.52 -1.57
C ASP A 177 -13.92 -3.18 -0.36
N ASN A 178 -12.86 -3.96 -0.59
CA ASN A 178 -12.11 -4.64 0.46
C ASN A 178 -10.99 -3.80 1.09
N TYR A 179 -10.30 -2.95 0.33
CA TYR A 179 -9.10 -2.23 0.78
C TYR A 179 -9.20 -0.70 0.67
N GLY A 180 -10.29 -0.15 0.14
CA GLY A 180 -10.31 1.26 -0.25
C GLY A 180 -9.23 1.52 -1.31
N LEU A 181 -8.30 2.43 -1.01
CA LEU A 181 -7.12 2.71 -1.85
C LEU A 181 -5.80 2.29 -1.18
N ASP A 182 -5.87 1.43 -0.17
CA ASP A 182 -4.71 1.04 0.64
C ASP A 182 -4.03 -0.26 0.16
N TYR A 183 -4.43 -0.82 -0.99
CA TYR A 183 -3.74 -1.97 -1.60
C TYR A 183 -2.41 -1.54 -2.23
N VAL A 184 -1.38 -2.36 -2.04
CA VAL A 184 0.02 -2.02 -2.38
C VAL A 184 0.27 -1.91 -3.88
N HIS A 185 -0.44 -2.67 -4.69
CA HIS A 185 -0.34 -2.61 -6.15
C HIS A 185 -1.40 -1.66 -6.68
N ALA A 186 -1.04 -0.39 -6.82
CA ALA A 186 -1.95 0.67 -7.29
C ALA A 186 -2.48 0.39 -8.72
N GLU A 187 -1.80 -0.45 -9.49
CA GLU A 187 -2.20 -0.94 -10.81
C GLU A 187 -3.56 -1.62 -10.77
N PHE A 188 -3.91 -2.27 -9.66
CA PHE A 188 -5.19 -2.92 -9.46
C PHE A 188 -6.36 -1.95 -9.22
N TYR A 189 -6.12 -0.65 -9.18
CA TYR A 189 -7.17 0.38 -9.22
C TYR A 189 -7.31 1.02 -10.61
N ARG A 190 -6.66 0.44 -11.63
CA ARG A 190 -6.67 0.94 -13.01
C ARG A 190 -7.17 -0.16 -13.94
N PRO A 191 -8.49 -0.20 -14.27
CA PRO A 191 -9.07 -1.25 -15.10
C PRO A 191 -8.33 -1.47 -16.43
N VAL A 192 -7.90 -0.39 -17.08
CA VAL A 192 -7.11 -0.45 -18.32
C VAL A 192 -5.79 -1.23 -18.17
N ILE A 193 -5.12 -1.13 -17.01
CA ILE A 193 -3.87 -1.85 -16.75
C ILE A 193 -4.15 -3.35 -16.52
N ILE A 194 -5.23 -3.67 -15.82
CA ILE A 194 -5.67 -5.06 -15.60
C ILE A 194 -6.06 -5.72 -16.93
N ALA A 195 -6.86 -5.05 -17.75
CA ALA A 195 -7.23 -5.54 -19.08
C ALA A 195 -6.00 -5.81 -19.97
N ILE A 196 -5.07 -4.85 -20.06
CA ILE A 196 -3.82 -5.02 -20.81
C ILE A 196 -2.96 -6.17 -20.23
N GLY A 197 -2.89 -6.29 -18.90
CA GLY A 197 -2.15 -7.36 -18.23
C GLY A 197 -2.68 -8.75 -18.58
N ILE A 198 -4.02 -8.91 -18.59
CA ILE A 198 -4.70 -10.14 -18.99
C ILE A 198 -4.47 -10.43 -20.47
N GLU A 199 -4.67 -9.44 -21.34
CA GLU A 199 -4.46 -9.56 -22.78
C GLU A 199 -3.04 -10.03 -23.12
N ARG A 200 -2.04 -9.46 -22.45
CA ARG A 200 -0.62 -9.78 -22.66
C ARG A 200 -0.17 -11.04 -21.93
N GLY A 201 -1.05 -11.67 -21.14
CA GLY A 201 -0.72 -12.86 -20.34
C GLY A 201 0.27 -12.59 -19.20
N ILE A 202 0.48 -11.32 -18.83
CA ILE A 202 1.32 -10.91 -17.69
C ILE A 202 0.55 -11.12 -16.38
N LEU A 203 -0.78 -11.00 -16.45
CA LEU A 203 -1.72 -11.22 -15.36
C LEU A 203 -2.67 -12.36 -15.73
N ALA A 204 -2.72 -13.41 -14.91
CA ALA A 204 -3.71 -14.47 -15.01
C ALA A 204 -4.55 -14.44 -13.75
N SER A 205 -5.65 -13.69 -13.83
CA SER A 205 -6.63 -13.61 -12.77
C SER A 205 -7.61 -14.79 -12.87
N THR A 206 -7.93 -15.36 -11.72
CA THR A 206 -9.04 -16.29 -11.53
C THR A 206 -10.13 -15.57 -10.76
N VAL A 207 -11.35 -15.63 -11.28
CA VAL A 207 -12.51 -14.91 -10.76
C VAL A 207 -13.60 -15.89 -10.34
N ALA A 208 -14.33 -15.53 -9.28
CA ALA A 208 -15.51 -16.23 -8.80
C ALA A 208 -16.72 -15.32 -8.92
N TYR A 209 -17.73 -15.75 -9.68
CA TYR A 209 -18.97 -15.02 -9.92
C TYR A 209 -20.17 -15.74 -9.29
N ALA A 210 -21.02 -14.99 -8.60
CA ALA A 210 -22.34 -15.43 -8.15
C ALA A 210 -23.40 -14.66 -8.95
N GLY A 211 -23.91 -15.28 -10.03
CA GLY A 211 -24.64 -14.54 -11.06
C GLY A 211 -23.72 -13.49 -11.70
N ASP A 212 -24.14 -12.22 -11.69
CA ASP A 212 -23.36 -11.11 -12.27
C ASP A 212 -22.44 -10.40 -11.26
N GLU A 213 -22.46 -10.81 -9.98
CA GLU A 213 -21.62 -10.21 -8.93
C GLU A 213 -20.28 -10.96 -8.83
N LEU A 214 -19.17 -10.23 -8.97
CA LEU A 214 -17.84 -10.77 -8.69
C LEU A 214 -17.66 -10.87 -7.18
N VAL A 215 -17.50 -12.08 -6.66
CA VAL A 215 -17.48 -12.38 -5.22
C VAL A 215 -16.13 -12.88 -4.72
N GLY A 216 -15.21 -13.19 -5.63
CA GLY A 216 -13.85 -13.56 -5.27
C GLY A 216 -12.87 -13.42 -6.42
N HIS A 217 -11.61 -13.19 -6.08
CA HIS A 217 -10.54 -12.98 -7.04
C HIS A 217 -9.21 -13.49 -6.46
N ILE A 218 -8.36 -14.03 -7.33
CA ILE A 218 -6.94 -14.27 -7.06
C ILE A 218 -6.15 -14.08 -8.36
N ALA A 219 -4.96 -13.51 -8.29
CA ALA A 219 -4.14 -13.23 -9.46
C ALA A 219 -2.79 -13.94 -9.39
N LEU A 220 -2.34 -14.44 -10.54
CA LEU A 220 -0.94 -14.72 -10.82
C LEU A 220 -0.35 -13.53 -11.59
N PHE A 221 0.72 -12.94 -11.06
CA PHE A 221 1.38 -11.77 -11.61
C PHE A 221 2.85 -12.08 -11.90
N GLY A 222 3.27 -11.92 -13.15
CA GLY A 222 4.65 -12.17 -13.57
C GLY A 222 5.36 -10.92 -14.09
N SER A 223 6.68 -11.01 -14.24
CA SER A 223 7.54 -9.98 -14.85
C SER A 223 7.36 -9.85 -16.39
N GLY A 224 6.67 -10.81 -17.01
CA GLY A 224 6.38 -10.91 -18.43
C GLY A 224 5.24 -11.90 -18.72
N PRO A 225 4.94 -12.21 -20.00
CA PRO A 225 3.87 -13.15 -20.34
C PRO A 225 4.14 -14.56 -19.78
N MET A 226 3.22 -15.10 -18.98
CA MET A 226 3.38 -16.42 -18.35
C MET A 226 3.51 -17.57 -19.35
N SER A 227 2.90 -17.45 -20.54
CA SER A 227 3.07 -18.43 -21.62
C SER A 227 4.50 -18.53 -22.15
N THR A 228 5.30 -17.48 -21.94
CA THR A 228 6.72 -17.42 -22.34
C THR A 228 7.67 -17.68 -21.18
N MET A 229 7.16 -17.78 -19.94
CA MET A 229 7.98 -18.04 -18.76
C MET A 229 8.49 -19.48 -18.69
N GLY A 230 7.71 -20.47 -19.16
CA GLY A 230 8.11 -21.88 -19.04
C GLY A 230 8.49 -22.26 -17.60
N SER A 231 9.58 -23.02 -17.43
CA SER A 231 10.17 -23.32 -16.11
C SER A 231 10.99 -22.16 -15.49
N GLY A 232 10.79 -20.93 -15.98
CA GLY A 232 11.52 -19.72 -15.61
C GLY A 232 11.07 -19.11 -14.28
N GLU A 233 10.91 -17.78 -14.27
CA GLU A 233 10.56 -17.00 -13.06
C GLU A 233 9.17 -17.38 -12.52
N ALA A 234 9.12 -17.64 -11.21
CA ALA A 234 7.90 -17.93 -10.48
C ALA A 234 7.02 -16.66 -10.42
N PRO A 235 5.77 -16.69 -10.90
CA PRO A 235 4.86 -15.58 -10.74
C PRO A 235 4.39 -15.47 -9.28
N GLU A 236 4.06 -14.24 -8.88
CA GLU A 236 3.47 -13.94 -7.60
C GLU A 236 1.98 -14.31 -7.61
N MET A 237 1.54 -15.05 -6.60
CA MET A 237 0.14 -15.21 -6.26
C MET A 237 -0.29 -14.08 -5.32
N ALA A 238 -1.01 -13.12 -5.89
CA ALA A 238 -1.39 -11.88 -5.23
C ALA A 238 -2.90 -11.61 -5.37
N ALA A 239 -3.33 -10.47 -4.82
CA ALA A 239 -4.70 -9.96 -4.88
C ALA A 239 -5.78 -11.02 -4.57
N ALA A 240 -5.49 -11.91 -3.61
CA ALA A 240 -6.38 -12.98 -3.20
C ALA A 240 -7.40 -12.45 -2.19
N LEU A 241 -8.67 -12.38 -2.58
CA LEU A 241 -9.74 -11.89 -1.71
C LEU A 241 -11.09 -12.50 -2.05
N ILE A 242 -11.91 -12.59 -1.01
CA ILE A 242 -13.31 -12.98 -1.06
C ILE A 242 -14.12 -11.83 -0.48
N ALA A 243 -15.20 -11.46 -1.18
CA ALA A 243 -16.20 -10.51 -0.72
C ALA A 243 -16.64 -10.89 0.71
N GLU A 244 -16.84 -9.91 1.58
CA GLU A 244 -17.04 -10.18 3.01
C GLU A 244 -18.22 -11.12 3.28
N GLU A 245 -19.29 -10.99 2.48
CA GLU A 245 -20.50 -11.81 2.57
C GLU A 245 -20.31 -13.24 2.07
N TRP A 246 -19.23 -13.55 1.35
CA TRP A 246 -18.98 -14.86 0.74
C TRP A 246 -17.86 -15.65 1.43
N ARG A 247 -17.36 -15.15 2.56
CA ARG A 247 -16.30 -15.80 3.36
C ARG A 247 -16.85 -17.02 4.10
N GLY A 248 -15.99 -18.02 4.31
CA GLY A 248 -16.32 -19.24 5.06
C GLY A 248 -16.91 -20.38 4.23
N LEU A 249 -17.05 -20.22 2.92
CA LEU A 249 -17.60 -21.21 1.98
C LEU A 249 -16.51 -21.94 1.18
N TRP A 250 -15.30 -22.09 1.74
CA TRP A 250 -14.16 -22.70 1.04
C TRP A 250 -13.77 -22.05 -0.32
N LEU A 251 -14.33 -20.87 -0.63
CA LEU A 251 -14.19 -20.24 -1.94
C LEU A 251 -12.75 -19.81 -2.24
N TYR A 252 -11.99 -19.39 -1.22
CA TYR A 252 -10.56 -19.11 -1.35
C TYR A 252 -9.81 -20.34 -1.86
N ASN A 253 -10.03 -21.50 -1.25
CA ASN A 253 -9.36 -22.75 -1.63
C ASN A 253 -9.71 -23.15 -3.06
N ARG A 254 -10.99 -23.03 -3.47
CA ARG A 254 -11.39 -23.33 -4.85
C ARG A 254 -10.73 -22.39 -5.87
N LEU A 255 -10.68 -21.08 -5.58
CA LEU A 255 -9.98 -20.10 -6.41
C LEU A 255 -8.47 -20.39 -6.48
N HIS A 256 -7.87 -20.71 -5.33
CA HIS A 256 -6.46 -21.04 -5.21
C HIS A 256 -6.11 -22.30 -6.01
N ASP A 257 -6.84 -23.39 -5.82
CA ASP A 257 -6.63 -24.65 -6.54
C ASP A 257 -6.78 -24.47 -8.05
N PHE A 258 -7.77 -23.67 -8.48
CA PHE A 258 -7.95 -23.33 -9.89
C PHE A 258 -6.77 -22.53 -10.44
N ALA A 259 -6.31 -21.51 -9.71
CA ALA A 259 -5.15 -20.71 -10.09
C ALA A 259 -3.87 -21.55 -10.15
N VAL A 260 -3.66 -22.47 -9.21
CA VAL A 260 -2.53 -23.42 -9.22
C VAL A 260 -2.63 -24.39 -10.40
N ALA A 261 -3.82 -24.92 -10.70
CA ALA A 261 -4.02 -25.77 -11.87
C ALA A 261 -3.72 -25.02 -13.17
N ASN A 262 -4.13 -23.75 -13.26
CA ASN A 262 -3.79 -22.88 -14.39
C ASN A 262 -2.27 -22.65 -14.47
N ALA A 263 -1.59 -22.31 -13.38
CA ALA A 263 -0.13 -22.16 -13.34
C ALA A 263 0.60 -23.41 -13.85
N ARG A 264 0.17 -24.60 -13.38
CA ARG A 264 0.69 -25.89 -13.86
C ARG A 264 0.46 -26.08 -15.36
N SER A 265 -0.71 -25.71 -15.87
CA SER A 265 -1.02 -25.81 -17.30
C SER A 265 -0.15 -24.90 -18.18
N LEU A 266 0.34 -23.79 -17.60
CA LEU A 266 1.26 -22.84 -18.23
C LEU A 266 2.73 -23.27 -18.13
N GLY A 267 3.02 -24.40 -17.46
CA GLY A 267 4.38 -24.93 -17.31
C GLY A 267 5.22 -24.23 -16.23
N VAL A 268 4.59 -23.44 -15.37
CA VAL A 268 5.25 -22.73 -14.26
C VAL A 268 5.78 -23.72 -13.23
N SER A 269 7.05 -23.54 -12.81
CA SER A 269 7.78 -24.45 -11.92
C SER A 269 7.45 -24.26 -10.43
N ALA A 270 7.13 -23.02 -10.03
CA ALA A 270 6.74 -22.63 -8.69
C ALA A 270 5.91 -21.34 -8.74
N VAL A 271 5.14 -21.08 -7.69
CA VAL A 271 4.50 -19.77 -7.44
C VAL A 271 4.91 -19.28 -6.07
N PHE A 272 5.04 -17.97 -5.90
CA PHE A 272 5.34 -17.40 -4.59
C PHE A 272 4.21 -16.51 -4.11
N GLY A 273 4.19 -16.19 -2.82
CA GLY A 273 3.28 -15.22 -2.24
C GLY A 273 3.96 -14.44 -1.13
N GLN A 274 3.53 -13.19 -0.96
CA GLN A 274 4.00 -12.33 0.10
C GLN A 274 2.88 -12.03 1.09
N SER A 275 3.18 -12.12 2.39
CA SER A 275 2.21 -11.82 3.44
C SER A 275 2.82 -10.93 4.50
N THR A 276 2.09 -9.91 4.93
CA THR A 276 2.51 -9.09 6.06
C THR A 276 2.60 -9.99 7.29
N THR A 277 3.64 -9.82 8.10
CA THR A 277 3.82 -10.67 9.28
C THR A 277 2.73 -10.41 10.32
N ALA A 278 2.11 -9.23 10.33
CA ALA A 278 0.95 -8.96 11.19
C ALA A 278 -0.31 -9.80 10.83
N HIS A 279 -0.45 -10.25 9.58
CA HIS A 279 -1.66 -10.93 9.09
C HIS A 279 -1.53 -12.47 9.14
N VAL A 280 -1.57 -13.03 10.36
CA VAL A 280 -1.40 -14.48 10.62
C VAL A 280 -2.44 -15.35 9.89
N VAL A 281 -3.63 -14.81 9.57
CA VAL A 281 -4.66 -15.54 8.81
C VAL A 281 -4.18 -15.91 7.41
N SER A 282 -3.57 -14.97 6.67
CA SER A 282 -3.01 -15.25 5.33
C SER A 282 -1.88 -16.27 5.39
N GLN A 283 -1.05 -16.21 6.43
CA GLN A 283 0.01 -17.19 6.65
C GLN A 283 -0.57 -18.61 6.81
N ARG A 284 -1.64 -18.77 7.60
CA ARG A 284 -2.31 -20.08 7.79
C ARG A 284 -2.92 -20.60 6.50
N LEU A 285 -3.57 -19.73 5.72
CA LEU A 285 -4.13 -20.10 4.43
C LEU A 285 -3.04 -20.56 3.45
N GLY A 286 -1.93 -19.83 3.39
CA GLY A 286 -0.77 -20.19 2.56
C GLY A 286 -0.18 -21.55 2.95
N VAL A 287 0.17 -21.73 4.24
CA VAL A 287 0.71 -23.01 4.74
C VAL A 287 -0.29 -24.16 4.53
N GLY A 288 -1.58 -23.93 4.79
CA GLY A 288 -2.63 -24.91 4.53
C GLY A 288 -2.78 -25.28 3.05
N SER A 289 -2.32 -24.41 2.14
CA SER A 289 -2.28 -24.64 0.69
C SER A 289 -0.91 -25.13 0.21
N GLY A 290 0.00 -25.48 1.13
CA GLY A 290 1.30 -26.08 0.83
C GLY A 290 2.48 -25.11 0.71
N TYR A 291 2.29 -23.81 0.93
CA TYR A 291 3.39 -22.83 0.85
C TYR A 291 4.37 -22.98 2.01
N GLN A 292 5.65 -22.82 1.71
CA GLN A 292 6.74 -22.86 2.67
C GLN A 292 7.47 -21.53 2.71
N PHE A 293 7.74 -21.01 3.91
CA PHE A 293 8.44 -19.73 4.08
C PHE A 293 9.91 -19.88 3.74
N THR A 294 10.40 -19.10 2.78
CA THR A 294 11.79 -19.15 2.33
C THR A 294 12.57 -17.88 2.60
N ALA A 295 11.91 -16.75 2.83
CA ALA A 295 12.57 -15.51 3.24
C ALA A 295 11.70 -14.65 4.16
N LEU A 296 12.37 -13.84 4.98
CA LEU A 296 11.76 -12.84 5.84
C LEU A 296 12.39 -11.47 5.60
N MET A 297 11.56 -10.52 5.21
CA MET A 297 11.93 -9.16 4.89
C MET A 297 11.54 -8.23 6.06
N ILE A 298 12.52 -7.80 6.85
CA ILE A 298 12.32 -6.84 7.94
C ILE A 298 12.15 -5.44 7.34
N GLY A 299 11.15 -4.69 7.78
CA GLY A 299 10.82 -3.39 7.20
C GLY A 299 10.21 -3.46 5.80
N GLY A 300 9.88 -4.65 5.29
CA GLY A 300 9.30 -4.82 3.95
C GLY A 300 7.90 -4.22 3.79
N THR A 301 7.15 -4.04 4.88
CA THR A 301 5.77 -3.53 4.85
C THR A 301 5.71 -2.03 5.23
N PRO A 302 5.32 -1.12 4.33
CA PRO A 302 5.10 0.29 4.67
C PRO A 302 4.03 0.48 5.74
N PRO A 303 4.06 1.58 6.52
CA PRO A 303 3.07 1.81 7.56
C PRO A 303 1.64 2.03 7.00
N THR A 304 1.54 2.47 5.75
CA THR A 304 0.26 2.61 5.02
C THR A 304 -0.42 1.25 4.78
N MET A 305 0.34 0.22 4.41
CA MET A 305 -0.18 -1.16 4.26
C MET A 305 -0.71 -1.72 5.60
N ALA A 306 -0.10 -1.34 6.72
CA ALA A 306 -0.53 -1.80 8.04
C ALA A 306 -1.90 -1.21 8.46
N LYS A 307 -2.25 0.00 7.99
CA LYS A 307 -3.52 0.67 8.36
C LYS A 307 -4.77 -0.03 7.84
N GLY A 308 -4.71 -0.65 6.66
CA GLY A 308 -5.83 -1.43 6.10
C GLY A 308 -6.07 -2.77 6.81
N GLN A 309 -5.14 -3.22 7.66
CA GLN A 309 -5.14 -4.55 8.28
C GLN A 309 -5.18 -4.51 9.82
N ILE A 310 -5.17 -3.31 10.43
CA ILE A 310 -5.24 -3.11 11.88
C ILE A 310 -6.56 -2.38 12.22
N LYS A 311 -7.15 -2.66 13.38
CA LYS A 311 -8.33 -1.94 13.89
C LYS A 311 -8.09 -0.42 13.83
N ARG A 312 -9.09 0.34 13.35
CA ARG A 312 -9.08 1.82 13.30
C ARG A 312 -8.54 2.40 14.63
N GLY A 313 -7.47 3.18 14.56
CA GLY A 313 -6.93 3.95 15.70
C GLY A 313 -5.45 3.71 16.06
N ALA A 314 -4.78 2.70 15.48
CA ALA A 314 -3.35 2.51 15.70
C ALA A 314 -2.50 3.45 14.81
N GLN A 315 -1.71 4.34 15.42
CA GLN A 315 -0.62 5.02 14.71
C GLN A 315 0.53 4.03 14.53
N VAL A 316 0.69 3.50 13.32
CA VAL A 316 1.89 2.73 12.96
C VAL A 316 2.88 3.71 12.35
N SER A 317 3.97 4.01 13.06
CA SER A 317 5.06 4.88 12.58
C SER A 317 6.25 4.09 12.02
N ALA A 318 6.35 2.79 12.31
CA ALA A 318 7.46 1.92 11.90
C ALA A 318 7.01 0.90 10.84
N ARG A 319 7.94 0.46 9.99
CA ARG A 319 7.68 -0.52 8.92
C ARG A 319 7.59 -1.94 9.47
N GLY A 320 6.58 -2.70 9.06
CA GLY A 320 6.37 -4.08 9.47
C GLY A 320 7.21 -5.09 8.68
N GLY A 321 7.20 -6.35 9.11
CA GLY A 321 7.82 -7.45 8.36
C GLY A 321 6.94 -7.94 7.20
N LEU A 322 7.57 -8.54 6.20
CA LEU A 322 6.92 -9.24 5.08
C LEU A 322 7.54 -10.64 4.97
N ALA A 323 6.70 -11.67 4.97
CA ALA A 323 7.11 -13.05 4.85
C ALA A 323 6.90 -13.52 3.41
N TYR A 324 7.94 -14.11 2.83
CA TYR A 324 7.96 -14.65 1.48
C TYR A 324 7.81 -16.17 1.56
N ALA A 325 6.83 -16.72 0.86
CA ALA A 325 6.58 -18.14 0.84
C ALA A 325 6.42 -18.67 -0.58
N VAL A 326 6.85 -19.91 -0.81
CA VAL A 326 6.85 -20.54 -2.13
C VAL A 326 6.04 -21.83 -2.10
N LEU A 327 5.30 -22.08 -3.17
CA LEU A 327 4.69 -23.36 -3.49
C LEU A 327 5.37 -23.92 -4.75
N PRO A 328 6.25 -24.93 -4.60
CA PRO A 328 6.78 -25.66 -5.73
C PRO A 328 5.65 -26.41 -6.46
N LEU A 329 5.62 -26.31 -7.78
CA LEU A 329 4.61 -26.98 -8.63
C LEU A 329 5.17 -28.20 -9.36
N ALA A 330 6.49 -28.25 -9.56
CA ALA A 330 7.19 -29.41 -10.11
C ALA A 330 7.13 -30.61 -9.16
N ALA A 331 6.99 -31.82 -9.73
CA ALA A 331 6.96 -33.06 -8.95
C ALA A 331 8.29 -33.37 -8.22
N SER A 332 9.39 -32.84 -8.74
CA SER A 332 10.72 -32.94 -8.14
C SER A 332 11.37 -31.55 -8.27
N PRO A 333 11.08 -30.65 -7.32
CA PRO A 333 11.56 -29.28 -7.40
C PRO A 333 13.05 -29.23 -7.05
N VAL A 334 13.78 -28.42 -7.80
CA VAL A 334 15.24 -28.35 -7.74
C VAL A 334 15.68 -26.89 -7.59
N LEU A 335 16.69 -26.68 -6.74
CA LEU A 335 17.44 -25.42 -6.65
C LEU A 335 18.82 -25.61 -7.27
N THR A 336 19.20 -24.74 -8.20
CA THR A 336 20.53 -24.73 -8.80
C THR A 336 21.40 -23.73 -8.05
N ALA A 337 22.28 -24.23 -7.17
CA ALA A 337 23.02 -23.37 -6.25
C ALA A 337 24.43 -23.87 -5.91
N THR A 338 25.38 -22.96 -5.95
CA THR A 338 26.67 -23.01 -5.25
C THR A 338 26.47 -22.39 -3.88
N LEU A 339 26.28 -23.23 -2.85
CA LEU A 339 25.97 -22.73 -1.51
C LEU A 339 27.17 -22.02 -0.87
N PRO A 340 27.07 -20.73 -0.51
CA PRO A 340 28.14 -20.01 0.15
C PRO A 340 28.33 -20.52 1.58
N GLU A 341 29.58 -20.78 2.00
CA GLU A 341 29.89 -21.40 3.30
C GLU A 341 29.19 -20.69 4.46
N HIS A 342 29.19 -19.35 4.45
CA HIS A 342 28.61 -18.51 5.50
C HIS A 342 27.12 -18.77 5.74
N TYR A 343 26.33 -19.00 4.69
CA TYR A 343 24.88 -19.26 4.80
C TYR A 343 24.48 -20.69 4.42
N ALA A 344 25.44 -21.59 4.17
CA ALA A 344 25.15 -22.91 3.62
C ALA A 344 24.19 -23.72 4.50
N THR A 345 24.35 -23.65 5.84
CA THR A 345 23.48 -24.38 6.78
C THR A 345 22.03 -23.88 6.73
N VAL A 346 21.83 -22.56 6.80
CA VAL A 346 20.47 -21.98 6.80
C VAL A 346 19.80 -22.14 5.44
N LEU A 347 20.53 -21.98 4.32
CA LEU A 347 19.98 -22.16 2.98
C LEU A 347 19.60 -23.63 2.69
N ARG A 348 20.39 -24.60 3.16
CA ARG A 348 19.99 -26.02 3.08
C ARG A 348 18.71 -26.29 3.85
N ARG A 349 18.60 -25.75 5.07
CA ARG A 349 17.39 -25.92 5.87
C ARG A 349 16.18 -25.31 5.17
N ILE A 350 16.30 -24.10 4.61
CA ILE A 350 15.21 -23.47 3.85
C ILE A 350 14.81 -24.35 2.66
N ALA A 351 15.78 -24.86 1.89
CA ALA A 351 15.54 -25.74 0.76
C ALA A 351 14.83 -27.04 1.17
N ASP A 352 15.30 -27.70 2.22
CA ASP A 352 14.75 -28.95 2.74
C ASP A 352 13.30 -28.78 3.21
N GLU A 353 13.01 -27.72 3.99
CA GLU A 353 11.65 -27.39 4.47
C GLU A 353 10.71 -27.04 3.30
N ALA A 354 11.25 -26.39 2.25
CA ALA A 354 10.52 -26.08 1.02
C ALA A 354 10.44 -27.25 0.02
N GLY A 355 11.04 -28.40 0.34
CA GLY A 355 11.00 -29.62 -0.46
C GLY A 355 11.91 -29.63 -1.70
N TYR A 356 12.85 -28.69 -1.80
CA TYR A 356 13.77 -28.59 -2.93
C TYR A 356 15.00 -29.47 -2.76
N ALA A 357 15.39 -30.19 -3.81
CA ALA A 357 16.71 -30.79 -3.91
C ALA A 357 17.71 -29.76 -4.43
N ILE A 358 18.87 -29.63 -3.79
CA ILE A 358 19.93 -28.73 -4.25
C ILE A 358 20.84 -29.48 -5.22
N ILE A 359 21.03 -28.92 -6.42
CA ILE A 359 22.00 -29.38 -7.41
C ILE A 359 23.08 -28.31 -7.63
N ALA A 360 24.29 -28.77 -7.93
CA ALA A 360 25.35 -27.87 -8.36
C ALA A 360 25.02 -27.32 -9.76
N PRO A 361 25.40 -26.07 -10.07
CA PRO A 361 25.31 -25.54 -11.42
C PRO A 361 26.17 -26.34 -12.40
N ASP A 362 25.72 -26.53 -13.63
CA ASP A 362 26.39 -27.36 -14.65
C ASP A 362 27.70 -26.76 -15.22
N GLY A 363 28.21 -25.68 -14.62
CA GLY A 363 29.47 -25.01 -15.00
C GLY A 363 29.42 -24.26 -16.33
N VAL A 364 28.26 -24.22 -17.00
CA VAL A 364 28.01 -23.38 -18.17
C VAL A 364 27.46 -22.05 -17.66
N ASP A 365 28.18 -20.96 -17.90
CA ASP A 365 27.63 -19.62 -17.69
C ASP A 365 26.34 -19.51 -18.51
N PRO A 366 25.17 -19.29 -17.88
CA PRO A 366 23.93 -19.19 -18.62
C PRO A 366 24.06 -18.08 -19.68
N ALA A 367 23.87 -18.44 -20.94
CA ALA A 367 24.13 -17.54 -22.06
C ALA A 367 23.30 -16.25 -21.94
N GLY A 368 23.96 -15.08 -22.08
CA GLY A 368 23.28 -13.78 -22.05
C GLY A 368 23.15 -13.13 -20.67
N VAL A 369 23.96 -13.53 -19.68
CA VAL A 369 24.05 -12.81 -18.39
C VAL A 369 24.46 -11.36 -18.66
N GLU A 370 23.61 -10.40 -18.29
CA GLU A 370 24.06 -9.02 -18.12
C GLU A 370 25.03 -9.02 -16.92
N ASP A 371 26.30 -8.72 -17.19
CA ASP A 371 27.34 -8.56 -16.15
C ASP A 371 27.06 -7.34 -15.24
N ALA A 372 26.10 -6.49 -15.61
CA ALA A 372 25.72 -5.31 -14.85
C ALA A 372 24.60 -5.64 -13.85
N PRO A 373 24.67 -5.14 -12.60
CA PRO A 373 23.55 -5.28 -11.67
C PRO A 373 22.28 -4.64 -12.22
N ILE A 374 21.14 -5.28 -11.94
CA ILE A 374 19.82 -4.78 -12.31
C ILE A 374 19.17 -4.12 -11.09
N TYR A 375 18.58 -2.94 -11.30
CA TYR A 375 18.02 -2.11 -10.25
C TYR A 375 16.51 -1.99 -10.39
N TRP A 376 15.79 -2.15 -9.27
CA TRP A 376 14.34 -2.08 -9.23
C TRP A 376 13.84 -1.42 -7.93
N LYS A 377 12.67 -0.77 -7.98
CA LYS A 377 12.07 -0.09 -6.83
C LYS A 377 10.64 -0.53 -6.60
N GLN A 378 10.28 -0.72 -5.33
CA GLN A 378 8.91 -1.07 -4.94
C GLN A 378 8.61 -0.57 -3.53
N ALA A 379 7.52 0.17 -3.34
CA ALA A 379 6.99 0.57 -2.02
C ALA A 379 8.01 1.21 -1.04
N GLY A 380 8.95 2.01 -1.57
CA GLY A 380 10.02 2.66 -0.80
C GLY A 380 11.22 1.75 -0.49
N SER A 381 11.25 0.53 -1.04
CA SER A 381 12.37 -0.38 -1.03
C SER A 381 13.08 -0.39 -2.38
N GLU A 382 14.39 -0.63 -2.35
CA GLU A 382 15.21 -0.82 -3.55
C GLU A 382 15.82 -2.20 -3.57
N PHE A 383 15.89 -2.77 -4.76
CA PHE A 383 16.39 -4.12 -5.03
C PHE A 383 17.54 -4.03 -6.02
N VAL A 384 18.63 -4.69 -5.70
CA VAL A 384 19.79 -4.87 -6.59
C VAL A 384 19.96 -6.36 -6.86
N TYR A 385 19.85 -6.76 -8.12
CA TYR A 385 20.11 -8.14 -8.57
C TYR A 385 21.54 -8.21 -9.09
N VAL A 386 22.33 -9.17 -8.59
CA VAL A 386 23.74 -9.34 -8.95
C VAL A 386 23.95 -10.75 -9.50
N SER A 387 24.07 -10.84 -10.82
CA SER A 387 24.42 -12.05 -11.56
C SER A 387 25.88 -12.00 -12.03
N GLY A 388 26.49 -13.18 -12.26
CA GLY A 388 27.85 -13.27 -12.80
C GLY A 388 28.98 -13.04 -11.78
N PRO A 389 30.25 -13.03 -12.24
CA PRO A 389 31.38 -12.64 -11.40
C PRO A 389 31.16 -11.21 -10.90
N HIS A 390 30.86 -11.10 -9.60
CA HIS A 390 30.26 -9.91 -9.03
C HIS A 390 31.12 -8.65 -9.22
N ASP A 391 30.61 -7.64 -9.96
CA ASP A 391 31.18 -6.28 -9.89
C ASP A 391 30.75 -5.63 -8.57
N LEU A 392 31.44 -6.02 -7.50
CA LEU A 392 31.26 -5.49 -6.16
C LEU A 392 31.36 -3.95 -6.12
N ARG A 393 32.09 -3.34 -7.06
CA ARG A 393 32.16 -1.87 -7.17
C ARG A 393 30.90 -1.28 -7.75
N ALA A 394 30.20 -1.95 -8.67
CA ALA A 394 28.90 -1.51 -9.17
C ALA A 394 27.84 -1.56 -8.07
N VAL A 395 27.82 -2.66 -7.31
CA VAL A 395 26.94 -2.81 -6.14
C VAL A 395 27.23 -1.72 -5.11
N GLU A 396 28.50 -1.47 -4.80
CA GLU A 396 28.89 -0.42 -3.86
C GLU A 396 28.53 0.99 -4.34
N ARG A 397 28.72 1.30 -5.64
CA ARG A 397 28.30 2.60 -6.20
C ARG A 397 26.81 2.86 -5.98
N GLU A 398 25.97 1.84 -6.11
CA GLU A 398 24.53 2.03 -5.92
C GLU A 398 24.18 2.39 -4.48
N PHE A 399 24.84 1.81 -3.47
CA PHE A 399 24.60 2.20 -2.08
C PHE A 399 24.82 3.70 -1.81
N TRP A 400 25.61 4.35 -2.66
CA TRP A 400 25.90 5.77 -2.57
C TRP A 400 25.06 6.63 -3.51
N ALA A 401 24.24 6.03 -4.38
CA ALA A 401 23.27 6.75 -5.19
C ALA A 401 22.27 7.49 -4.28
N GLU A 402 21.81 8.65 -4.74
CA GLU A 402 20.90 9.50 -3.95
C GLU A 402 19.59 8.76 -3.60
N ASP A 403 19.12 7.95 -4.53
CA ASP A 403 17.91 7.16 -4.39
C ASP A 403 18.04 6.05 -3.34
N ALA A 404 19.15 5.29 -3.37
CA ALA A 404 19.47 4.31 -2.34
C ALA A 404 19.58 4.91 -0.94
N ARG A 405 20.01 6.18 -0.82
CA ARG A 405 20.01 6.89 0.47
C ARG A 405 18.62 7.28 0.96
N ARG A 406 17.65 7.41 0.06
CA ARG A 406 16.24 7.71 0.38
C ARG A 406 15.40 6.45 0.57
N ALA A 407 15.90 5.30 0.15
CA ALA A 407 15.23 4.01 0.33
C ALA A 407 15.06 3.68 1.82
N GLU A 408 13.87 3.24 2.21
CA GLU A 408 13.60 2.80 3.58
C GLU A 408 14.25 1.46 3.88
N THR A 409 14.44 0.62 2.87
CA THR A 409 15.11 -0.68 2.96
C THR A 409 15.77 -1.03 1.64
N LEU A 410 16.99 -1.55 1.73
CA LEU A 410 17.73 -2.08 0.59
C LEU A 410 17.72 -3.60 0.62
N TYR A 411 17.50 -4.22 -0.53
CA TYR A 411 17.62 -5.64 -0.75
C TYR A 411 18.67 -5.91 -1.83
N VAL A 412 19.47 -6.95 -1.62
CA VAL A 412 20.43 -7.43 -2.62
C VAL A 412 20.18 -8.90 -2.84
N ASP A 413 19.92 -9.27 -4.08
CA ASP A 413 19.74 -10.64 -4.52
C ASP A 413 21.01 -11.11 -5.22
N LEU A 414 21.66 -12.11 -4.65
CA LEU A 414 22.87 -12.73 -5.18
C LEU A 414 22.50 -14.04 -5.87
N ASP A 415 22.86 -14.14 -7.15
CA ASP A 415 22.61 -15.34 -7.96
C ASP A 415 23.42 -16.51 -7.40
N LEU A 416 22.73 -17.54 -6.89
CA LEU A 416 23.37 -18.70 -6.29
C LEU A 416 24.01 -19.61 -7.34
N THR A 417 23.80 -19.39 -8.64
CA THR A 417 24.53 -20.15 -9.66
C THR A 417 26.03 -19.80 -9.70
N PHE A 418 26.45 -18.71 -9.05
CA PHE A 418 27.84 -18.27 -8.90
C PHE A 418 28.33 -18.36 -7.45
N ASP A 419 29.66 -18.34 -7.26
CA ASP A 419 30.24 -18.21 -5.92
C ASP A 419 30.11 -16.77 -5.40
N CYS A 420 29.20 -16.58 -4.45
CA CYS A 420 28.88 -15.29 -3.86
C CYS A 420 29.61 -14.99 -2.54
N SER A 421 30.62 -15.76 -2.18
CA SER A 421 31.32 -15.63 -0.88
C SER A 421 31.92 -14.23 -0.65
N ALA A 422 32.63 -13.69 -1.65
CA ALA A 422 33.23 -12.35 -1.56
C ALA A 422 32.16 -11.23 -1.54
N ALA A 423 31.05 -11.42 -2.25
CA ALA A 423 29.93 -10.48 -2.23
C ALA A 423 29.26 -10.43 -0.86
N ILE A 424 29.02 -11.60 -0.25
CA ILE A 424 28.46 -11.72 1.10
C ILE A 424 29.34 -11.00 2.11
N GLU A 425 30.65 -11.27 2.13
CA GLU A 425 31.59 -10.62 3.06
C GLU A 425 31.51 -9.10 2.94
N MET A 426 31.63 -8.58 1.71
CA MET A 426 31.54 -7.15 1.43
C MET A 426 30.20 -6.55 1.86
N LEU A 427 29.07 -7.18 1.55
CA LEU A 427 27.74 -6.71 1.94
C LEU A 427 27.54 -6.69 3.45
N ARG A 428 28.05 -7.70 4.17
CA ARG A 428 27.99 -7.76 5.63
C ARG A 428 28.76 -6.63 6.30
N GLU A 429 29.93 -6.28 5.78
CA GLU A 429 30.67 -5.09 6.24
C GLU A 429 29.87 -3.78 6.06
N ARG A 430 28.90 -3.74 5.13
CA ARG A 430 27.97 -2.61 4.92
C ARG A 430 26.65 -2.77 5.71
N GLY A 431 26.57 -3.72 6.63
CA GLY A 431 25.41 -3.93 7.50
C GLY A 431 24.26 -4.70 6.86
N PHE A 432 24.48 -5.36 5.70
CA PHE A 432 23.49 -6.28 5.16
C PHE A 432 23.54 -7.63 5.89
N TYR A 433 22.38 -8.22 6.09
CA TYR A 433 22.22 -9.53 6.72
C TYR A 433 21.20 -10.37 5.96
N LEU A 434 21.07 -11.63 6.34
CA LEU A 434 20.16 -12.60 5.76
C LEU A 434 18.72 -12.08 5.70
N SER A 435 18.07 -12.28 4.55
CA SER A 435 16.61 -12.31 4.43
C SER A 435 16.12 -13.72 4.16
N GLY A 436 16.74 -14.42 3.21
CA GLY A 436 16.46 -15.83 2.94
C GLY A 436 16.71 -16.22 1.48
N LEU A 437 16.02 -17.26 1.02
CA LEU A 437 16.12 -17.82 -0.32
C LEU A 437 14.92 -17.38 -1.17
N ILE A 438 15.18 -17.02 -2.42
CA ILE A 438 14.18 -16.71 -3.45
C ILE A 438 14.32 -17.76 -4.57
N PRO A 439 13.63 -18.91 -4.46
CA PRO A 439 13.57 -19.93 -5.49
C PRO A 439 12.91 -19.40 -6.76
N ALA A 440 13.43 -19.79 -7.93
CA ALA A 440 12.90 -19.41 -9.24
C ALA A 440 12.54 -17.92 -9.31
N GLY A 441 13.40 -17.05 -8.79
CA GLY A 441 13.24 -15.60 -8.87
C GLY A 441 13.49 -15.09 -10.29
N ARG A 442 14.05 -13.88 -10.38
CA ARG A 442 14.31 -13.23 -11.67
C ARG A 442 15.04 -14.16 -12.65
N ASP A 443 14.55 -14.18 -13.89
CA ASP A 443 15.04 -15.03 -14.98
C ASP A 443 15.02 -16.54 -14.67
N GLY A 444 14.20 -16.97 -13.69
CA GLY A 444 14.07 -18.36 -13.25
C GLY A 444 15.22 -18.88 -12.40
N ARG A 445 16.09 -17.99 -11.90
CA ARG A 445 17.26 -18.37 -11.11
C ARG A 445 16.97 -18.41 -9.61
N ASP A 446 17.84 -19.06 -8.86
CA ASP A 446 17.73 -19.15 -7.41
C ASP A 446 18.63 -18.12 -6.74
N TRP A 447 18.05 -17.29 -5.89
CA TRP A 447 18.75 -16.14 -5.32
C TRP A 447 18.84 -16.21 -3.80
N LEU A 448 19.99 -15.83 -3.25
CA LEU A 448 20.12 -15.43 -1.86
C LEU A 448 19.72 -13.96 -1.74
N ARG A 449 18.66 -13.67 -0.98
CA ARG A 449 18.28 -12.30 -0.63
C ARG A 449 18.94 -11.88 0.68
N MET A 450 19.68 -10.78 0.63
CA MET A 450 20.19 -10.05 1.78
C MET A 450 19.45 -8.72 1.92
N GLN A 451 19.41 -8.16 3.13
CA GLN A 451 18.65 -6.96 3.43
C GLN A 451 19.38 -6.00 4.36
N ARG A 452 19.08 -4.71 4.22
CA ARG A 452 19.52 -3.65 5.13
C ARG A 452 18.41 -2.59 5.26
N PRO A 453 17.55 -2.68 6.28
CA PRO A 453 16.61 -1.62 6.62
C PRO A 453 17.38 -0.35 7.02
N GLN A 454 17.00 0.79 6.45
CA GLN A 454 17.59 2.10 6.76
C GLN A 454 16.66 2.93 7.67
N GLY A 455 15.34 2.70 7.56
CA GLY A 455 14.33 3.26 8.47
C GLY A 455 14.04 2.38 9.69
N ALA A 456 13.21 2.90 10.61
CA ALA A 456 12.78 2.15 11.78
C ALA A 456 11.83 0.99 11.39
N ALA A 457 12.22 -0.23 11.77
CA ALA A 457 11.41 -1.44 11.57
C ALA A 457 10.78 -1.91 12.89
N ASP A 458 9.50 -2.26 12.85
CA ASP A 458 8.75 -2.82 13.98
C ASP A 458 9.01 -4.33 14.10
N ILE A 459 10.14 -4.67 14.70
CA ILE A 459 10.53 -6.07 14.93
C ILE A 459 9.62 -6.72 15.97
N ASP A 460 9.23 -5.97 17.00
CA ASP A 460 8.35 -6.43 18.06
C ASP A 460 6.93 -6.70 17.57
N GLY A 461 6.54 -6.12 16.43
CA GLY A 461 5.30 -6.37 15.71
C GLY A 461 5.32 -7.60 14.79
N ILE A 462 6.48 -8.22 14.55
CA ILE A 462 6.58 -9.40 13.67
C ILE A 462 5.86 -10.59 14.33
N ARG A 463 4.84 -11.12 13.63
CA ARG A 463 4.15 -12.35 14.00
C ARG A 463 4.36 -13.38 12.89
N LEU A 464 4.82 -14.57 13.26
CA LEU A 464 4.96 -15.69 12.34
C LEU A 464 4.27 -16.89 12.94
N LEU A 465 3.84 -17.82 12.09
CA LEU A 465 3.42 -19.13 12.53
C LEU A 465 4.57 -19.88 13.24
N PRO A 466 4.27 -20.77 14.19
CA PRO A 466 5.29 -21.50 14.95
C PRO A 466 6.31 -22.20 14.05
N GLU A 467 5.86 -22.77 12.93
CA GLU A 467 6.70 -23.51 11.97
C GLU A 467 7.69 -22.59 11.22
N ALA A 468 7.40 -21.29 11.13
CA ALA A 468 8.25 -20.30 10.49
C ALA A 468 9.10 -19.50 11.48
N ARG A 469 8.93 -19.73 12.79
CA ARG A 469 9.59 -18.91 13.82
C ARG A 469 11.10 -19.03 13.79
N TRP A 470 11.62 -20.22 13.48
CA TRP A 470 13.05 -20.45 13.40
C TRP A 470 13.73 -19.56 12.35
N LEU A 471 13.06 -19.26 11.23
CA LEU A 471 13.62 -18.40 10.18
C LEU A 471 13.81 -16.97 10.69
N LEU A 472 12.87 -16.47 11.50
CA LEU A 472 13.03 -15.17 12.16
C LEU A 472 14.20 -15.19 13.14
N ASP A 473 14.37 -16.26 13.90
CA ASP A 473 15.47 -16.37 14.86
C ASP A 473 16.84 -16.37 14.14
N GLU A 474 16.97 -17.08 13.00
CA GLU A 474 18.15 -17.05 12.13
C GLU A 474 18.41 -15.63 11.58
N VAL A 475 17.38 -14.97 11.06
CA VAL A 475 17.49 -13.61 10.50
C VAL A 475 17.90 -12.60 11.59
N LEU A 476 17.35 -12.69 12.80
CA LEU A 476 17.70 -11.80 13.91
C LEU A 476 19.09 -12.08 14.47
N ALA A 477 19.50 -13.35 14.55
CA ALA A 477 20.85 -13.72 14.96
C ALA A 477 21.89 -13.18 13.96
N ASP A 478 21.61 -13.32 12.67
CA ASP A 478 22.50 -12.82 11.64
C ASP A 478 22.57 -11.28 11.62
N ARG A 479 21.43 -10.61 11.77
CA ARG A 479 21.36 -9.15 11.94
C ARG A 479 22.24 -8.67 13.09
N ALA A 480 22.16 -9.32 14.26
CA ALA A 480 22.92 -8.95 15.45
C ALA A 480 24.44 -9.06 15.25
N SER A 481 24.89 -9.86 14.27
CA SER A 481 26.31 -10.06 13.97
C SER A 481 26.90 -9.06 12.97
N VAL A 482 26.07 -8.19 12.37
CA VAL A 482 26.51 -7.12 11.45
C VAL A 482 26.18 -5.71 11.93
N THR A 483 25.43 -5.58 13.03
CA THR A 483 25.09 -4.31 13.68
C THR A 483 26.10 -3.84 14.70
#